data_AF-A0A4U8T6R1-F1
#
_entry.id   AF-A0A4U8T6R1-F1
#
_cell.length_a   1.000
_cell.length_b   1.000
_cell.length_c   1.000
_cell.angle_alpha   90.00
_cell.angle_beta   90.00
_cell.angle_gamma   90.00
#
_symmetry.space_group_name_H-M   'P 1'
#
loop_
_entity.id
_entity.type
_entity.pdbx_description
1 polymer ?
#
loop_
_entity_poly.entity_id
_entity_poly.type
_entity_poly.pdbx_seq_one_letter_code
_entity_poly.pdbx_strand_id
1 'polypeptide(L)'
;MQSTKEINISIQSHINVNAIDNILFFGKESASFETQKELSFIADNTDMESKSHLTATAGNQILHQVGDTQIIAKGDSVIIKAGGVEVIIDSNGLVVKGGEVKSEWEYALYNLYNRRYRLIYYS
;
A
#
# COMPACT_ATOMS: atom_id res chain seq x y z
N MET A 1 -38.11 0.77 9.04
CA MET A 1 -38.00 1.51 10.32
C MET A 1 -37.40 2.87 10.00
N GLN A 2 -38.04 3.95 10.43
CA GLN A 2 -37.51 5.31 10.28
C GLN A 2 -37.46 5.92 11.68
N SER A 3 -36.32 6.52 12.03
CA SER A 3 -36.14 7.24 13.29
C SER A 3 -35.44 8.56 13.01
N THR A 4 -35.81 9.59 13.76
CA THR A 4 -35.10 10.88 13.82
C THR A 4 -34.13 10.96 15.00
N LYS A 5 -34.05 9.88 15.78
CA LYS A 5 -33.18 9.69 16.93
C LYS A 5 -32.37 8.40 16.76
N GLU A 6 -31.51 8.14 17.73
CA GLU A 6 -30.68 6.94 17.81
C GLU A 6 -31.49 5.64 17.66
N ILE A 7 -30.87 4.66 16.97
CA ILE A 7 -31.34 3.28 16.86
C ILE A 7 -30.20 2.39 17.32
N ASN A 8 -30.47 1.50 18.27
CA ASN A 8 -29.56 0.46 18.70
C ASN A 8 -30.07 -0.91 18.26
N ILE A 9 -29.21 -1.72 17.66
CA ILE A 9 -29.51 -3.10 17.26
C ILE A 9 -28.46 -4.00 17.90
N SER A 10 -28.88 -4.93 18.75
CA SER A 10 -27.99 -5.87 19.44
C SER A 10 -28.42 -7.31 19.15
N ILE A 11 -27.50 -8.11 18.64
CA ILE A 11 -27.76 -9.47 18.16
C ILE A 11 -26.68 -10.40 18.70
N GLN A 12 -27.07 -11.54 19.27
CA GLN A 12 -26.15 -12.46 19.95
C GLN A 12 -25.39 -13.39 18.99
N SER A 13 -26.04 -13.82 17.90
CA SER A 13 -25.46 -14.83 17.00
C SER A 13 -25.04 -14.22 15.65
N HIS A 14 -25.99 -13.84 14.81
CA HIS A 14 -25.69 -13.33 13.48
C HIS A 14 -26.81 -12.44 12.95
N ILE A 15 -26.44 -11.49 12.09
CA ILE A 15 -27.33 -10.70 11.26
C ILE A 15 -26.97 -10.93 9.80
N ASN A 16 -27.98 -11.10 8.95
CA ASN A 16 -27.80 -11.12 7.49
C ASN A 16 -28.58 -9.93 6.91
N VAL A 17 -27.89 -9.08 6.14
CA VAL A 17 -28.50 -7.96 5.42
C VAL A 17 -28.36 -8.23 3.93
N ASN A 18 -29.48 -8.48 3.26
CA ASN A 18 -29.52 -8.82 1.83
C ASN A 18 -30.40 -7.80 1.11
N ALA A 19 -29.94 -7.33 -0.05
CA ALA A 19 -30.72 -6.52 -0.98
C ALA A 19 -30.55 -7.09 -2.40
N ILE A 20 -31.59 -6.97 -3.23
CA ILE A 20 -31.53 -7.42 -4.64
C ILE A 20 -30.75 -6.41 -5.48
N ASP A 21 -30.96 -5.12 -5.24
CA ASP A 21 -30.31 -4.05 -6.00
C ASP A 21 -29.10 -3.49 -5.23
N ASN A 22 -29.34 -2.66 -4.21
CA ASN A 22 -28.27 -1.93 -3.54
C ASN A 22 -28.49 -1.77 -2.03
N ILE A 23 -27.38 -1.63 -1.30
CA ILE A 23 -27.33 -1.18 0.09
C ILE A 23 -26.50 0.11 0.12
N LEU A 24 -27.04 1.19 0.69
CA LEU A 24 -26.35 2.47 0.84
C LEU A 24 -26.21 2.84 2.32
N PHE A 25 -24.99 3.16 2.73
CA PHE A 25 -24.69 3.75 4.03
C PHE A 25 -24.28 5.22 3.84
N PHE A 26 -25.00 6.14 4.50
CA PHE A 26 -24.72 7.56 4.43
C PHE A 26 -24.77 8.17 5.84
N GLY A 27 -23.74 8.96 6.17
CA GLY A 27 -23.63 9.70 7.42
C GLY A 27 -22.88 11.02 7.18
N LYS A 28 -23.14 12.02 8.02
CA LYS A 28 -22.45 13.33 7.94
C LYS A 28 -21.11 13.36 8.65
N GLU A 29 -20.97 12.51 9.66
CA GLU A 29 -19.81 12.44 10.55
C GLU A 29 -19.07 11.10 10.30
N SER A 30 -18.75 10.35 11.35
CA SER A 30 -17.99 9.09 11.28
C SER A 30 -18.85 7.87 10.96
N ALA A 31 -18.24 6.90 10.27
CA ALA A 31 -18.68 5.51 10.20
C ALA A 31 -17.50 4.60 10.62
N SER A 32 -17.76 3.55 11.38
CA SER A 32 -16.74 2.63 11.90
C SER A 32 -17.20 1.18 11.83
N PHE A 33 -16.25 0.29 11.55
CA PHE A 33 -16.44 -1.17 11.57
C PHE A 33 -15.36 -1.77 12.45
N GLU A 34 -15.75 -2.53 13.48
CA GLU A 34 -14.83 -3.14 14.43
C GLU A 34 -15.12 -4.64 14.54
N THR A 35 -14.06 -5.45 14.48
CA THR A 35 -14.12 -6.91 14.60
C THR A 35 -12.89 -7.39 15.37
N GLN A 36 -13.01 -8.51 16.09
CA GLN A 36 -11.88 -9.14 16.77
C GLN A 36 -11.12 -10.14 15.89
N LYS A 37 -11.74 -10.56 14.77
CA LYS A 37 -11.18 -11.57 13.87
C LYS A 37 -11.09 -10.98 12.46
N GLU A 38 -11.89 -11.48 11.53
CA GLU A 38 -11.83 -11.14 10.13
C GLU A 38 -12.86 -10.04 9.78
N LEU A 39 -12.45 -9.14 8.89
CA LEU A 39 -13.31 -8.20 8.16
C LEU A 39 -12.99 -8.39 6.68
N SER A 40 -13.99 -8.77 5.88
CA SER A 40 -13.82 -9.07 4.45
C SER A 40 -14.73 -8.19 3.59
N PHE A 41 -14.19 -7.69 2.47
CA PHE A 41 -14.94 -7.02 1.41
C PHE A 41 -14.70 -7.78 0.11
N ILE A 42 -15.77 -8.27 -0.51
CA ILE A 42 -15.71 -9.06 -1.74
C ILE A 42 -16.66 -8.43 -2.75
N ALA A 43 -16.12 -7.99 -3.88
CA ALA A 43 -16.85 -7.35 -4.97
C ALA A 43 -16.05 -7.48 -6.28
N ASP A 44 -16.72 -7.32 -7.42
CA ASP A 44 -16.04 -7.27 -8.73
C ASP A 44 -15.11 -6.04 -8.83
N ASN A 45 -15.50 -4.91 -8.24
CA ASN A 45 -14.69 -3.71 -8.09
C ASN A 45 -14.86 -3.09 -6.71
N THR A 46 -13.82 -2.42 -6.20
CA THR A 46 -13.89 -1.63 -4.96
C THR A 46 -13.20 -0.30 -5.18
N ASP A 47 -13.97 0.78 -5.11
CA ASP A 47 -13.45 2.15 -5.17
C ASP A 47 -13.35 2.73 -3.77
N MET A 48 -12.21 3.36 -3.46
CA MET A 48 -11.98 4.04 -2.20
C MET A 48 -11.38 5.42 -2.46
N GLU A 49 -12.14 6.47 -2.14
CA GLU A 49 -11.69 7.84 -2.20
C GLU A 49 -11.59 8.42 -0.78
N SER A 50 -10.42 8.96 -0.44
CA SER A 50 -10.26 9.81 0.74
C SER A 50 -9.86 11.21 0.29
N LYS A 51 -10.58 12.23 0.78
CA LYS A 51 -10.29 13.64 0.45
C LYS A 51 -8.97 14.14 1.03
N SER A 52 -8.42 13.46 2.03
CA SER A 52 -7.21 13.88 2.73
C SER A 52 -6.22 12.74 2.85
N HIS A 53 -6.45 11.80 3.76
CA HIS A 53 -5.49 10.73 4.06
C HIS A 53 -6.18 9.37 4.07
N LEU A 54 -5.47 8.36 3.58
CA LEU A 54 -5.85 6.95 3.73
C LEU A 54 -4.75 6.25 4.51
N THR A 55 -5.09 5.71 5.69
CA THR A 55 -4.14 5.04 6.58
C THR A 55 -4.50 3.56 6.67
N ALA A 56 -3.52 2.68 6.44
CA ALA A 56 -3.61 1.26 6.69
C ALA A 56 -2.51 0.88 7.68
N THR A 57 -2.88 0.27 8.81
CA THR A 57 -1.95 -0.22 9.83
C THR A 57 -2.21 -1.70 10.05
N ALA A 58 -1.15 -2.51 10.00
CA ALA A 58 -1.22 -3.93 10.24
C ALA A 58 -0.09 -4.36 11.16
N GLY A 59 -0.36 -5.32 12.05
CA GLY A 59 0.65 -5.83 12.99
C GLY A 59 1.70 -6.76 12.37
N ASN A 60 1.49 -7.21 11.12
CA ASN A 60 2.37 -8.16 10.45
C ASN A 60 2.77 -7.69 9.05
N GLN A 61 1.80 -7.55 8.13
CA GLN A 61 2.06 -7.13 6.76
C GLN A 61 0.85 -6.42 6.13
N ILE A 62 1.13 -5.60 5.13
CA ILE A 62 0.16 -5.08 4.16
C ILE A 62 0.55 -5.62 2.78
N LEU A 63 -0.38 -6.28 2.10
CA LEU A 63 -0.21 -6.84 0.76
C LEU A 63 -1.15 -6.13 -0.21
N HIS A 64 -0.57 -5.52 -1.25
CA HIS A 64 -1.30 -5.06 -2.44
C HIS A 64 -0.92 -5.98 -3.60
N GLN A 65 -1.88 -6.67 -4.22
CA GLN A 65 -1.62 -7.70 -5.24
C GLN A 65 -2.55 -7.55 -6.45
N VAL A 66 -1.98 -7.68 -7.66
CA VAL A 66 -2.68 -7.72 -8.95
C VAL A 66 -2.07 -8.85 -9.77
N GLY A 67 -2.76 -10.00 -9.85
CA GLY A 67 -2.17 -11.22 -10.42
C GLY A 67 -0.87 -11.58 -9.68
N ASP A 68 0.24 -11.68 -10.42
CA ASP A 68 1.57 -11.95 -9.86
C ASP A 68 2.33 -10.69 -9.41
N THR A 69 1.82 -9.50 -9.73
CA THR A 69 2.42 -8.23 -9.29
C THR A 69 2.01 -7.95 -7.86
N GLN A 70 2.96 -7.62 -6.99
CA GLN A 70 2.69 -7.38 -5.57
C GLN A 70 3.60 -6.32 -4.95
N ILE A 71 3.06 -5.59 -3.98
CA ILE A 71 3.78 -4.75 -3.03
C ILE A 71 3.46 -5.29 -1.63
N ILE A 72 4.50 -5.69 -0.90
CA ILE A 72 4.39 -6.22 0.47
C ILE A 72 5.17 -5.31 1.39
N ALA A 73 4.47 -4.61 2.29
CA ALA A 73 5.08 -3.90 3.41
C ALA A 73 5.02 -4.78 4.66
N LYS A 74 6.16 -4.92 5.34
CA LYS A 74 6.31 -5.62 6.63
C LYS A 74 6.84 -4.66 7.69
N GLY A 75 7.02 -5.13 8.92
CA GLY A 75 7.55 -4.31 10.01
C GLY A 75 8.97 -3.76 9.77
N ASP A 76 9.81 -4.48 9.02
CA ASP A 76 11.23 -4.17 8.84
C ASP A 76 11.68 -4.10 7.37
N SER A 77 10.77 -4.34 6.43
CA SER A 77 11.12 -4.52 5.02
C SER A 77 9.95 -4.21 4.08
N VAL A 78 10.29 -3.88 2.84
CA VAL A 78 9.35 -3.71 1.73
C VAL A 78 9.81 -4.55 0.56
N ILE A 79 8.88 -5.29 -0.05
CA ILE A 79 9.14 -6.16 -1.21
C ILE A 79 8.20 -5.77 -2.34
N ILE A 80 8.73 -5.50 -3.53
CA ILE A 80 7.96 -5.25 -4.75
C ILE A 80 8.31 -6.33 -5.77
N LYS A 81 7.29 -7.03 -6.31
CA LYS A 81 7.48 -7.99 -7.40
C LYS A 81 6.62 -7.59 -8.59
N ALA A 82 7.23 -7.51 -9.78
CA ALA A 82 6.52 -7.19 -11.01
C ALA A 82 7.33 -7.67 -12.22
N GLY A 83 6.68 -8.27 -13.21
CA GLY A 83 7.32 -8.61 -14.49
C GLY A 83 8.57 -9.47 -14.40
N GLY A 84 8.66 -10.37 -13.40
CA GLY A 84 9.83 -11.21 -13.15
C GLY A 84 10.98 -10.53 -12.39
N VAL A 85 10.81 -9.28 -11.95
CA VAL A 85 11.76 -8.53 -11.11
C VAL A 85 11.29 -8.55 -9.66
N GLU A 86 12.21 -8.67 -8.72
CA GLU A 86 11.97 -8.53 -7.27
C GLU A 86 12.90 -7.46 -6.68
N VAL A 87 12.31 -6.46 -6.01
CA VAL A 87 13.02 -5.41 -5.27
C VAL A 87 12.74 -5.59 -3.78
N ILE A 88 13.80 -5.56 -2.97
CA ILE A 88 13.73 -5.66 -1.51
C ILE A 88 14.44 -4.46 -0.90
N ILE A 89 13.78 -3.79 0.04
CA ILE A 89 14.37 -2.76 0.89
C ILE A 89 14.27 -3.23 2.33
N ASP A 90 15.41 -3.32 3.02
CA ASP A 90 15.50 -3.69 4.44
C ASP A 90 16.68 -2.96 5.10
N SER A 91 17.05 -3.37 6.33
CA SER A 91 18.18 -2.78 7.07
C SER A 91 19.54 -2.96 6.39
N ASN A 92 19.67 -3.87 5.42
CA ASN A 92 20.89 -4.10 4.64
C ASN A 92 20.95 -3.24 3.37
N GLY A 93 19.89 -2.49 3.06
CA GLY A 93 19.80 -1.58 1.93
C GLY A 93 18.80 -2.04 0.86
N LEU A 94 19.13 -1.80 -0.41
CA LEU A 94 18.28 -2.08 -1.56
C LEU A 94 18.88 -3.21 -2.40
N VAL A 95 18.10 -4.28 -2.62
CA VAL A 95 18.47 -5.43 -3.46
C VAL A 95 17.48 -5.55 -4.60
N VAL A 96 17.99 -5.68 -5.83
CA VAL A 96 17.18 -5.95 -7.04
C VAL A 96 17.60 -7.30 -7.62
N LYS A 97 16.63 -8.18 -7.86
CA LYS A 97 16.82 -9.47 -8.50
C LYS A 97 16.10 -9.48 -9.84
N GLY A 98 16.85 -9.72 -10.92
CA GLY A 98 16.34 -9.66 -12.29
C GLY A 98 16.22 -8.22 -12.82
N GLY A 99 16.00 -8.10 -14.13
CA GLY A 99 15.88 -6.81 -14.81
C GLY A 99 17.19 -6.01 -14.90
N GLU A 100 17.09 -4.79 -15.42
CA GLU A 100 18.18 -3.82 -15.52
C GLU A 100 18.07 -2.78 -14.39
N VAL A 101 19.18 -2.49 -13.71
CA VAL A 101 19.26 -1.40 -12.72
C VAL A 101 20.01 -0.23 -13.32
N LYS A 102 19.31 0.88 -13.58
CA LYS A 102 19.91 2.16 -13.97
C LYS A 102 20.00 3.05 -12.74
N SER A 103 21.20 3.56 -12.44
CA SER A 103 21.41 4.46 -11.31
C SER A 103 22.08 5.75 -11.79
N GLU A 104 21.69 6.90 -11.25
CA GLU A 104 22.19 8.22 -11.70
C GLU A 104 23.65 8.54 -11.27
N TRP A 105 24.39 7.58 -10.73
CA TRP A 105 25.78 7.77 -10.29
C TRP A 105 26.79 7.89 -11.45
N GLU A 106 26.37 7.62 -12.68
CA GLU A 106 27.24 7.68 -13.87
C GLU A 106 27.77 9.11 -14.13
N TYR A 107 26.95 10.14 -13.86
CA TYR A 107 27.37 11.55 -14.00
C TYR A 107 28.34 12.01 -12.90
N ALA A 108 28.24 11.47 -11.68
CA ALA A 108 29.12 11.85 -10.57
C ALA A 108 30.54 11.30 -10.76
N LEU A 109 30.66 10.04 -11.19
CA LEU A 109 31.95 9.41 -11.49
C LEU A 109 32.62 10.04 -12.73
N TYR A 110 31.85 10.36 -13.78
CA TYR A 110 32.36 11.08 -14.96
C TYR A 110 32.92 12.47 -14.60
N ASN A 111 32.23 13.22 -13.73
CA ASN A 111 32.70 14.53 -13.28
C ASN A 111 33.91 14.45 -12.34
N LEU A 112 33.99 13.44 -11.46
CA LEU A 112 35.15 13.19 -10.60
C LEU A 112 36.39 12.80 -11.40
N TYR A 113 36.23 11.94 -12.41
CA TYR A 113 37.29 11.57 -13.34
C TYR A 113 37.86 12.82 -14.01
N ASN A 114 37.01 13.64 -14.65
CA ASN A 114 37.46 14.84 -15.37
C ASN A 114 38.08 15.94 -14.49
N ARG A 115 37.66 16.08 -13.21
CA ARG A 115 38.30 17.02 -12.27
C ARG A 115 39.71 16.61 -11.86
N ARG A 116 39.99 15.30 -11.74
CA ARG A 116 41.33 14.81 -11.38
C ARG A 116 42.36 15.05 -12.50
N TYR A 117 41.98 14.90 -13.77
CA TYR A 117 42.92 15.14 -14.89
C TYR A 117 43.22 16.62 -15.15
N ARG A 118 42.34 17.55 -14.76
CA ARG A 118 42.58 18.99 -14.98
C ARG A 118 43.63 19.58 -14.04
N LEU A 119 43.90 18.96 -12.88
CA LEU A 119 44.92 19.39 -11.92
C LEU A 119 46.36 18.95 -12.28
N ILE A 120 46.52 17.96 -13.17
CA ILE A 120 47.84 17.39 -13.51
C ILE A 120 48.49 18.14 -14.70
N TYR A 121 47.72 18.90 -15.48
CA TYR A 121 48.21 19.62 -16.66
C TYR A 121 48.57 21.11 -16.41
N TYR A 122 48.50 21.59 -15.17
CA TYR A 122 48.80 22.99 -14.81
C TYR A 122 49.81 23.12 -13.64
N SER A 123 50.60 22.08 -13.38
CA SER A 123 51.67 22.09 -12.35
C SER A 123 53.05 21.96 -12.96
#